data_AF-A0A6N2TWZ1-F1
#
_entry.id   AF-A0A6N2TWZ1-F1
#
_cell.length_a   1.000
_cell.length_b   1.000
_cell.length_c   1.000
_cell.angle_alpha   90.00
_cell.angle_beta   90.00
_cell.angle_gamma   90.00
#
_symmetry.space_group_name_H-M   'P 1'
#
loop_
_entity.id
_entity.type
_entity.pdbx_description
1 polymer ?
#
loop_
_entity_poly.entity_id
_entity_poly.type
_entity_poly.pdbx_seq_one_letter_code
_entity_poly.pdbx_strand_id
1 'polypeptide(L)'
;MELYLLLCAVVLLLCIFSNKISDKIGVPSLLIFMFLGMVFGSEGIFKIEFSDFQAAENICTAALIFIMFYGGYSTNWERAKPAAGRAAVLSTLGVAMTAALVGAFCHFILKLSLPESFLIGSVVSCTDAASVFSIFRSKNLNLEGNLAPLLEIESGSNDPFSYMLTVIALTVMKGGELDFIWKMVFLQLAVGAGVGAAVGIAGPKIIRKFKFCTDGFDAVFVLAAALISYALAGIMGGNGFLSVYLTGILMGNAKTKNKANVVRFFDNVTILAQIATFFLIGLLSYPSQMVSSLPATLVIILFLTLAARPVMVFILTGRYLKFREKIFVSFAGLRGASSIVFAIFASAGGVYMQSNVFHIVFGLALISVAVQGTFLPWAARRLDLIDEENDVRKTFNDYQEESAMTLMQLHISPGHHWENQKLKDVTLPEGSLAMVIRREDDIIIPKGDTVMMAGDDIAVNVPSFEAANEISLKEIKIEEDHPWRDKKIKELDLKEHILVAMIRRKDQDIIPNGETKIYKDDILVIYDE
;
A
#
# COMPACT_ATOMS: atom_id res chain seq x y z
N MET A 1 -1.57 1.67 35.19
CA MET A 1 -1.29 2.39 33.93
C MET A 1 0.18 2.26 33.53
N GLU A 2 1.12 2.65 34.40
CA GLU A 2 2.57 2.59 34.13
C GLU A 2 3.07 1.19 33.74
N LEU A 3 2.66 0.13 34.45
CA LEU A 3 3.05 -1.24 34.13
C LEU A 3 2.55 -1.71 32.74
N TYR A 4 1.35 -1.30 32.33
CA TYR A 4 0.82 -1.60 31.01
C TYR A 4 1.57 -0.83 29.91
N LEU A 5 1.95 0.42 30.16
CA LEU A 5 2.78 1.20 29.23
C LEU A 5 4.18 0.60 29.09
N LEU A 6 4.79 0.16 30.21
CA LEU A 6 6.08 -0.53 30.20
C LEU A 6 5.98 -1.86 29.43
N LEU A 7 4.94 -2.65 29.67
CA LEU A 7 4.68 -3.88 28.95
C LEU A 7 4.54 -3.62 27.45
N CYS A 8 3.73 -2.64 27.04
CA CYS A 8 3.59 -2.25 25.65
C CYS A 8 4.92 -1.84 25.02
N ALA A 9 5.73 -1.03 25.71
CA ALA A 9 7.04 -0.61 25.23
C ALA A 9 7.99 -1.81 25.06
N VAL A 10 8.03 -2.73 26.02
CA VAL A 10 8.84 -3.97 25.94
C VAL A 10 8.38 -4.85 24.78
N VAL A 11 7.08 -5.03 24.60
CA VAL A 11 6.50 -5.82 23.50
C VAL A 11 6.88 -5.20 22.15
N LEU A 12 6.72 -3.89 21.98
CA LEU A 12 7.10 -3.20 20.74
C LEU A 12 8.59 -3.37 20.44
N LEU A 13 9.47 -3.18 21.44
CA LEU A 13 10.91 -3.39 21.28
C LEU A 13 11.23 -4.83 20.88
N LEU A 14 10.63 -5.82 21.56
CA LEU A 14 10.81 -7.24 21.21
C LEU A 14 10.36 -7.56 19.79
N CYS A 15 9.22 -7.01 19.35
CA CYS A 15 8.74 -7.17 17.97
C CYS A 15 9.72 -6.55 16.96
N ILE A 16 10.26 -5.37 17.23
CA ILE A 16 11.27 -4.72 16.36
C ILE A 16 12.55 -5.57 16.27
N PHE A 17 13.09 -6.03 17.40
CA PHE A 17 14.28 -6.89 17.41
C PHE A 17 14.03 -8.21 16.69
N SER A 18 12.83 -8.78 16.89
CA SER A 18 12.40 -10.02 16.25
C SER A 18 12.29 -9.90 14.74
N ASN A 19 11.91 -8.73 14.21
CA ASN A 19 11.83 -8.51 12.77
C ASN A 19 13.19 -8.73 12.08
N LYS A 20 14.28 -8.23 12.68
CA LYS A 20 15.65 -8.45 12.19
C LYS A 20 16.05 -9.93 12.17
N ILE A 21 15.55 -10.71 13.13
CA ILE A 21 15.76 -12.16 13.19
C ILE A 21 14.93 -12.84 12.09
N SER A 22 13.69 -12.38 11.89
CA SER A 22 12.78 -12.84 10.85
C SER A 22 13.41 -12.77 9.46
N ASP A 23 14.02 -11.63 9.12
CA ASP A 23 14.69 -11.42 7.84
C ASP A 23 15.85 -12.41 7.61
N LYS A 24 16.55 -12.76 8.69
CA LYS A 24 17.68 -13.71 8.63
C LYS A 24 17.22 -15.17 8.47
N ILE A 25 16.13 -15.56 9.15
CA ILE A 25 15.59 -16.94 9.10
C ILE A 25 14.70 -17.13 7.85
N GLY A 26 14.18 -16.04 7.28
CA GLY A 26 13.28 -16.06 6.14
C GLY A 26 11.86 -16.52 6.50
N VAL A 27 11.46 -16.33 7.76
CA VAL A 27 10.11 -16.59 8.27
C VAL A 27 9.33 -15.26 8.28
N PRO A 28 8.01 -15.25 8.02
CA PRO A 28 7.19 -14.04 8.16
C PRO A 28 7.21 -13.48 9.59
N SER A 29 7.45 -12.17 9.73
CA SER A 29 7.53 -11.49 11.05
C SER A 29 6.24 -11.59 11.86
N LEU A 30 5.10 -11.68 11.18
CA LEU A 30 3.77 -11.85 11.76
C LEU A 30 3.67 -13.11 12.64
N LEU A 31 4.33 -14.20 12.24
CA LEU A 31 4.37 -15.44 13.04
C LEU A 31 5.13 -15.23 14.35
N ILE A 32 6.19 -14.43 14.33
CA ILE A 32 6.96 -14.13 15.54
C ILE A 32 6.12 -13.29 16.50
N PHE A 33 5.33 -12.33 15.99
CA PHE A 33 4.45 -11.52 16.83
C PHE A 33 3.35 -12.36 17.50
N MET A 34 2.74 -13.29 16.76
CA MET A 34 1.79 -14.27 17.32
C MET A 34 2.45 -15.17 18.37
N PHE A 35 3.66 -15.65 18.09
CA PHE A 35 4.40 -16.49 19.02
C PHE A 35 4.77 -15.74 20.31
N LEU A 36 5.23 -14.50 20.20
CA LEU A 36 5.44 -13.63 21.36
C LEU A 36 4.15 -13.42 22.14
N GLY A 37 3.03 -13.17 21.46
CA GLY A 37 1.70 -13.12 22.09
C GLY A 37 1.39 -14.38 22.90
N MET A 38 1.61 -15.58 22.32
CA MET A 38 1.42 -16.86 23.02
C MET A 38 2.32 -17.03 24.24
N VAL A 39 3.59 -16.61 24.14
CA VAL A 39 4.55 -16.67 25.26
C VAL A 39 4.13 -15.73 26.40
N PHE A 40 3.52 -14.60 26.08
CA PHE A 40 3.01 -13.65 27.07
C PHE A 40 1.62 -14.03 27.60
N GLY A 41 0.82 -14.77 26.82
CA GLY A 41 -0.57 -15.11 27.11
C GLY A 41 -0.76 -16.02 28.32
N SER A 42 -2.03 -16.39 28.55
CA SER A 42 -2.49 -17.05 29.78
C SER A 42 -1.75 -18.37 30.10
N GLU A 43 -1.43 -19.18 29.08
CA GLU A 43 -0.68 -20.44 29.23
C GLU A 43 0.82 -20.30 28.86
N GLY A 44 1.27 -19.07 28.62
CA GLY A 44 2.64 -18.75 28.29
C GLY A 44 3.58 -18.75 29.51
N ILE A 45 4.80 -18.27 29.29
CA ILE A 45 5.82 -18.13 30.35
C ILE A 45 5.42 -17.00 31.31
N PHE A 46 4.89 -15.89 30.78
CA PHE A 46 4.54 -14.72 31.59
C PHE A 46 3.12 -14.78 32.17
N LYS A 47 2.27 -15.69 31.68
CA LYS A 47 0.93 -15.99 32.22
C LYS A 47 0.03 -14.76 32.39
N ILE A 48 0.02 -13.87 31.40
CA ILE A 48 -0.89 -12.71 31.41
C ILE A 48 -2.29 -13.24 31.06
N GLU A 49 -3.18 -13.23 32.05
CA GLU A 49 -4.58 -13.60 31.83
C GLU A 49 -5.26 -12.57 30.94
N PHE A 50 -5.59 -12.98 29.71
CA PHE A 50 -6.32 -12.15 28.76
C PHE A 50 -7.36 -13.00 28.04
N SER A 51 -8.63 -12.81 28.39
CA SER A 51 -9.77 -13.56 27.85
C SER A 51 -10.91 -12.66 27.37
N ASP A 52 -10.65 -11.36 27.22
CA ASP A 52 -11.66 -10.38 26.80
C ASP A 52 -11.74 -10.30 25.27
N PHE A 53 -12.63 -11.13 24.70
CA PHE A 53 -12.90 -11.13 23.27
C PHE A 53 -13.50 -9.80 22.78
N GLN A 54 -14.22 -9.05 23.62
CA GLN A 54 -14.82 -7.78 23.21
C GLN A 54 -13.78 -6.67 23.12
N ALA A 55 -12.86 -6.60 24.08
CA ALA A 55 -11.72 -5.69 24.00
C ALA A 55 -10.82 -6.04 22.81
N ALA A 56 -10.57 -7.34 22.59
CA ALA A 56 -9.80 -7.80 21.45
C ALA A 56 -10.45 -7.44 20.10
N GLU A 57 -11.77 -7.62 19.99
CA GLU A 57 -12.56 -7.24 18.82
C GLU A 57 -12.43 -5.74 18.54
N ASN A 58 -12.67 -4.88 19.53
CA ASN A 58 -12.57 -3.42 19.36
C ASN A 58 -11.19 -2.97 18.86
N ILE A 59 -10.11 -3.49 19.46
CA ILE A 59 -8.74 -3.13 19.09
C ILE A 59 -8.40 -3.64 17.69
N CYS A 60 -8.74 -4.89 17.39
CA CYS A 60 -8.47 -5.49 16.08
C CYS A 60 -9.31 -4.87 14.97
N THR A 61 -10.56 -4.51 15.23
CA THR A 61 -11.42 -3.78 14.30
C THR A 61 -10.82 -2.41 13.99
N ALA A 62 -10.37 -1.66 15.00
CA ALA A 62 -9.68 -0.39 14.80
C ALA A 62 -8.39 -0.55 13.97
N ALA A 63 -7.59 -1.57 14.25
CA ALA A 63 -6.39 -1.88 13.49
C ALA A 63 -6.69 -2.25 12.02
N LEU A 64 -7.71 -3.08 11.78
CA LEU A 64 -8.14 -3.48 10.43
C LEU A 64 -8.62 -2.30 9.58
N ILE A 65 -9.25 -1.28 10.18
CA ILE A 65 -9.63 -0.05 9.45
C ILE A 65 -8.39 0.55 8.77
N PHE A 66 -7.28 0.68 9.50
CA PHE A 66 -6.05 1.24 8.96
C PHE A 66 -5.37 0.30 7.96
N ILE A 67 -5.30 -1.00 8.27
CA ILE A 67 -4.72 -2.01 7.37
C ILE A 67 -5.45 -2.03 6.02
N MET A 68 -6.78 -2.05 6.03
CA MET A 68 -7.60 -2.10 4.82
C MET A 68 -7.62 -0.77 4.08
N PHE A 69 -7.67 0.35 4.82
CA PHE A 69 -7.53 1.68 4.21
C PHE A 69 -6.21 1.78 3.43
N TYR A 70 -5.10 1.46 4.10
CA TYR A 70 -3.78 1.55 3.51
C TYR A 70 -3.61 0.57 2.34
N GLY A 71 -4.10 -0.66 2.45
CA GLY A 71 -4.09 -1.61 1.33
C GLY A 71 -4.80 -1.08 0.08
N GLY A 72 -5.93 -0.38 0.25
CA GLY A 72 -6.57 0.33 -0.86
C GLY A 72 -5.77 1.55 -1.33
N TYR A 73 -5.22 2.33 -0.40
CA TYR A 73 -4.48 3.57 -0.68
C TYR A 73 -3.15 3.33 -1.42
N SER A 74 -2.45 2.23 -1.11
CA SER A 74 -1.20 1.81 -1.76
C SER A 74 -1.42 1.12 -3.11
N THR A 75 -2.67 0.76 -3.45
CA THR A 75 -2.97 0.11 -4.74
C THR A 75 -2.74 1.08 -5.90
N ASN A 76 -1.93 0.67 -6.89
CA ASN A 76 -1.76 1.42 -8.13
C ASN A 76 -2.86 1.04 -9.15
N TRP A 77 -3.86 1.91 -9.33
CA TRP A 77 -5.02 1.64 -10.17
C TRP A 77 -4.67 1.39 -11.64
N GLU A 78 -3.67 2.08 -12.19
CA GLU A 78 -3.29 1.91 -13.61
C GLU A 78 -2.74 0.51 -13.88
N ARG A 79 -1.95 -0.04 -12.95
CA ARG A 79 -1.43 -1.41 -13.02
C ARG A 79 -2.46 -2.46 -12.62
N ALA A 80 -3.36 -2.11 -11.72
CA ALA A 80 -4.43 -2.97 -11.23
C ALA A 80 -5.57 -3.17 -12.23
N LYS A 81 -5.90 -2.14 -13.02
CA LYS A 81 -7.06 -2.11 -13.93
C LYS A 81 -7.17 -3.33 -14.87
N PRO A 82 -6.10 -3.86 -15.50
CA PRO A 82 -6.18 -5.04 -16.34
C PRO A 82 -6.63 -6.32 -15.59
N ALA A 83 -6.32 -6.43 -14.30
CA ALA A 83 -6.65 -7.58 -13.46
C ALA A 83 -7.89 -7.38 -12.58
N ALA A 84 -8.31 -6.13 -12.34
CA ALA A 84 -9.32 -5.74 -11.37
C ALA A 84 -10.67 -6.48 -11.54
N GLY A 85 -11.16 -6.64 -12.77
CA GLY A 85 -12.43 -7.35 -13.00
C GLY A 85 -12.38 -8.81 -12.57
N ARG A 86 -11.23 -9.49 -12.75
CA ARG A 86 -11.04 -10.88 -12.35
C ARG A 86 -10.81 -11.01 -10.85
N ALA A 87 -10.02 -10.10 -10.29
CA ALA A 87 -9.83 -9.98 -8.85
C ALA A 87 -11.17 -9.78 -8.13
N ALA A 88 -12.05 -8.93 -8.67
CA ALA A 88 -13.39 -8.71 -8.13
C ALA A 88 -14.25 -9.99 -8.17
N VAL A 89 -14.20 -10.79 -9.24
CA VAL A 89 -14.92 -12.08 -9.29
C VAL A 89 -14.39 -13.06 -8.25
N LEU A 90 -13.06 -13.16 -8.12
CA LEU A 90 -12.42 -14.01 -7.11
C LEU A 90 -12.74 -13.53 -5.68
N SER A 91 -12.75 -12.22 -5.45
CA SER A 91 -12.99 -11.62 -4.14
C SER A 91 -14.47 -11.59 -3.73
N THR A 92 -15.39 -11.88 -4.65
CA THR A 92 -16.84 -11.91 -4.38
C THR A 92 -17.39 -13.33 -4.49
N LEU A 93 -17.56 -13.83 -5.71
CA LEU A 93 -18.04 -15.18 -5.99
C LEU A 93 -17.05 -16.22 -5.47
N GLY A 94 -15.74 -15.96 -5.54
CA GLY A 94 -14.74 -16.89 -5.03
C GLY A 94 -14.78 -17.02 -3.50
N VAL A 95 -15.03 -15.92 -2.79
CA VAL A 95 -15.24 -15.92 -1.33
C VAL A 95 -16.50 -16.70 -0.97
N ALA A 96 -17.62 -16.40 -1.62
CA ALA A 96 -18.89 -17.11 -1.39
C ALA A 96 -18.77 -18.61 -1.69
N MET A 97 -18.10 -18.97 -2.80
CA MET A 97 -17.86 -20.37 -3.17
C MET A 97 -16.92 -21.07 -2.19
N THR A 98 -15.86 -20.40 -1.74
CA THR A 98 -14.94 -20.95 -0.72
C THR A 98 -15.68 -21.19 0.59
N ALA A 99 -16.47 -20.22 1.05
CA ALA A 99 -17.27 -20.34 2.25
C ALA A 99 -18.29 -21.48 2.15
N ALA A 100 -18.96 -21.62 1.01
CA ALA A 100 -19.90 -22.71 0.76
C ALA A 100 -19.22 -24.10 0.75
N LEU A 101 -18.08 -24.23 0.06
CA LEU A 101 -17.35 -25.49 -0.02
C LEU A 101 -16.79 -25.92 1.34
N VAL A 102 -16.13 -25.00 2.06
CA VAL A 102 -15.58 -25.27 3.39
C VAL A 102 -16.71 -25.48 4.40
N GLY A 103 -17.80 -24.72 4.31
CA GLY A 103 -18.97 -24.92 5.17
C GLY A 103 -19.66 -26.27 4.93
N ALA A 104 -19.86 -26.66 3.68
CA ALA A 104 -20.38 -27.99 3.36
C ALA A 104 -19.46 -29.10 3.91
N PHE A 105 -18.14 -28.93 3.75
CA PHE A 105 -17.16 -29.86 4.30
C PHE A 105 -17.25 -29.98 5.83
N CYS A 106 -17.32 -28.85 6.55
CA CYS A 106 -17.47 -28.84 8.00
C CYS A 106 -18.78 -29.50 8.46
N HIS A 107 -19.87 -29.29 7.72
CA HIS A 107 -21.15 -29.90 8.05
C HIS A 107 -21.16 -31.42 7.84
N PHE A 108 -20.70 -31.88 6.67
CA PHE A 108 -20.79 -33.31 6.31
C PHE A 108 -19.69 -34.16 6.95
N ILE A 109 -18.47 -33.63 7.09
CA ILE A 109 -17.30 -34.40 7.57
C ILE A 109 -17.10 -34.21 9.07
N LEU A 110 -17.12 -32.97 9.56
CA LEU A 110 -16.94 -32.67 10.99
C LEU A 110 -18.24 -32.73 11.79
N LYS A 111 -19.38 -32.93 11.12
CA LYS A 111 -20.73 -33.05 11.73
C LYS A 111 -21.12 -31.85 12.58
N LEU A 112 -20.60 -30.67 12.24
CA LEU A 112 -20.95 -29.41 12.89
C LEU A 112 -22.33 -28.93 12.42
N SER A 113 -22.98 -28.07 13.21
CA SER A 113 -24.25 -27.47 12.82
C SER A 113 -24.09 -26.67 11.52
N LEU A 114 -25.14 -26.61 10.70
CA LEU A 114 -25.09 -25.90 9.40
C LEU A 114 -24.69 -24.42 9.55
N PRO A 115 -25.27 -23.64 10.50
CA PRO A 115 -24.90 -22.24 10.69
C PRO A 115 -23.45 -22.06 11.14
N GLU A 116 -22.95 -22.90 12.05
CA GLU A 116 -21.58 -22.87 12.53
C GLU A 116 -20.57 -23.27 11.44
N SER A 117 -20.94 -24.26 10.63
CA SER A 117 -20.13 -24.67 9.48
C SER A 117 -20.01 -23.55 8.45
N PHE A 118 -21.12 -22.86 8.16
CA PHE A 118 -21.12 -21.70 7.28
C PHE A 118 -20.31 -20.54 7.86
N LEU A 119 -20.35 -20.33 9.18
CA LEU A 119 -19.52 -19.35 9.87
C LEU A 119 -18.02 -19.64 9.70
N ILE A 120 -17.59 -20.88 9.98
CA ILE A 120 -16.18 -21.29 9.79
C ILE A 120 -15.76 -21.04 8.34
N GLY A 121 -16.56 -21.49 7.36
CA GLY A 121 -16.30 -21.25 5.95
C GLY A 121 -16.20 -19.77 5.59
N SER A 122 -17.07 -18.93 6.15
CA SER A 122 -17.09 -17.48 5.91
C SER A 122 -15.83 -16.81 6.44
N VAL A 123 -15.43 -17.14 7.67
CA VAL A 123 -14.27 -16.55 8.35
C VAL A 123 -12.96 -16.92 7.66
N VAL A 124 -12.82 -18.16 7.17
CA VAL A 124 -11.58 -18.64 6.51
C VAL A 124 -11.54 -18.34 5.00
N SER A 125 -12.57 -17.70 4.45
CA SER A 125 -12.68 -17.47 3.00
C SER A 125 -11.84 -16.29 2.50
N CYS A 126 -11.44 -15.34 3.36
CA CYS A 126 -10.53 -14.24 3.00
C CYS A 126 -9.06 -14.66 2.96
N THR A 127 -8.27 -13.97 2.14
CA THR A 127 -6.82 -14.25 1.96
C THR A 127 -6.00 -13.02 2.25
N ASP A 128 -4.73 -13.21 2.63
CA ASP A 128 -3.81 -12.14 3.00
C ASP A 128 -2.63 -12.01 2.02
N ALA A 129 -2.73 -11.03 1.12
CA ALA A 129 -1.68 -10.67 0.18
C ALA A 129 -0.53 -9.91 0.84
N ALA A 130 -0.74 -9.22 1.97
CA ALA A 130 0.35 -8.54 2.67
C ALA A 130 1.39 -9.54 3.15
N SER A 131 0.94 -10.70 3.67
CA SER A 131 1.80 -11.84 3.99
C SER A 131 2.54 -12.38 2.78
N VAL A 132 1.85 -12.57 1.64
CA VAL A 132 2.47 -13.03 0.38
C VAL A 132 3.57 -12.06 -0.06
N PHE A 133 3.27 -10.77 -0.16
CA PHE A 133 4.22 -9.77 -0.66
C PHE A 133 5.34 -9.46 0.34
N SER A 134 5.11 -9.58 1.64
CA SER A 134 6.19 -9.53 2.64
C SER A 134 7.23 -10.64 2.40
N ILE A 135 6.78 -11.87 2.15
CA ILE A 135 7.66 -13.00 1.83
C ILE A 135 8.43 -12.73 0.53
N PHE A 136 7.77 -12.27 -0.52
CA PHE A 136 8.42 -11.96 -1.80
C PHE A 136 9.44 -10.83 -1.68
N ARG A 137 9.11 -9.75 -0.96
CA ARG A 137 10.06 -8.65 -0.67
C ARG A 137 11.27 -9.15 0.12
N SER A 138 11.08 -9.96 1.16
CA SER A 138 12.20 -10.50 1.95
C SER A 138 13.16 -11.39 1.13
N LYS A 139 12.68 -11.96 0.02
CA LYS A 139 13.45 -12.81 -0.89
C LYS A 139 13.87 -12.10 -2.19
N ASN A 140 13.59 -10.79 -2.32
CA ASN A 140 13.80 -10.02 -3.55
C ASN A 140 13.24 -10.72 -4.80
N LEU A 141 12.02 -11.26 -4.70
CA LEU A 141 11.32 -11.92 -5.80
C LEU A 141 10.16 -11.05 -6.28
N ASN A 142 9.93 -11.03 -7.59
CA ASN A 142 8.75 -10.41 -8.19
C ASN A 142 7.96 -11.43 -9.01
N LEU A 143 6.66 -11.20 -9.18
CA LEU A 143 5.78 -12.09 -9.94
C LEU A 143 5.58 -11.57 -11.37
N GLU A 144 5.53 -12.50 -12.33
CA GLU A 144 5.33 -12.17 -13.73
C GLU A 144 3.96 -11.52 -14.02
N GLY A 145 3.98 -10.49 -14.87
CA GLY A 145 2.80 -9.90 -15.48
C GLY A 145 1.80 -9.32 -14.48
N ASN A 146 0.55 -9.78 -14.57
CA ASN A 146 -0.57 -9.24 -13.78
C ASN A 146 -0.88 -10.07 -12.52
N LEU A 147 -0.02 -11.02 -12.14
CA LEU A 147 -0.26 -11.89 -10.97
C LEU A 147 -0.23 -11.12 -9.65
N ALA A 148 0.76 -10.22 -9.48
CA ALA A 148 0.85 -9.41 -8.27
C ALA A 148 -0.37 -8.47 -8.13
N PRO A 149 -0.72 -7.64 -9.13
CA PRO A 149 -1.93 -6.82 -9.03
C PRO A 149 -3.22 -7.65 -8.86
N LEU A 150 -3.31 -8.84 -9.44
CA LEU A 150 -4.46 -9.73 -9.25
C LEU A 150 -4.59 -10.16 -7.78
N LEU A 151 -3.50 -10.66 -7.17
CA LEU A 151 -3.49 -11.13 -5.78
C LEU A 151 -3.71 -10.00 -4.77
N GLU A 152 -3.16 -8.81 -5.04
CA GLU A 152 -3.34 -7.62 -4.22
C GLU A 152 -4.81 -7.21 -4.15
N ILE A 153 -5.45 -7.03 -5.32
CA ILE A 153 -6.87 -6.64 -5.37
C ILE A 153 -7.75 -7.78 -4.86
N GLU A 154 -7.43 -9.04 -5.15
CA GLU A 154 -8.20 -10.18 -4.66
C GLU A 154 -8.24 -10.18 -3.13
N SER A 155 -7.08 -10.07 -2.49
CA SER A 155 -6.95 -10.04 -1.03
C SER A 155 -7.60 -8.81 -0.42
N GLY A 156 -7.25 -7.61 -0.89
CA GLY A 156 -7.82 -6.37 -0.34
C GLY A 156 -9.34 -6.30 -0.48
N SER A 157 -9.87 -6.84 -1.58
CA SER A 157 -11.31 -6.82 -1.85
C SER A 157 -12.05 -8.00 -1.23
N ASN A 158 -11.41 -9.07 -0.77
CA ASN A 158 -12.13 -10.24 -0.24
C ASN A 158 -12.47 -10.13 1.24
N ASP A 159 -11.69 -9.38 2.02
CA ASP A 159 -11.93 -9.12 3.44
C ASP A 159 -13.32 -8.54 3.72
N PRO A 160 -13.80 -7.50 3.01
CA PRO A 160 -15.16 -6.98 3.22
C PRO A 160 -16.25 -8.02 2.93
N PHE A 161 -16.06 -8.88 1.93
CA PHE A 161 -17.04 -9.91 1.57
C PHE A 161 -17.03 -11.05 2.59
N SER A 162 -15.85 -11.46 3.09
CA SER A 162 -15.74 -12.45 4.17
C SER A 162 -16.37 -11.93 5.46
N TYR A 163 -16.17 -10.66 5.80
CA TYR A 163 -16.86 -10.00 6.90
C TYR A 163 -18.38 -10.03 6.71
N MET A 164 -18.87 -9.67 5.52
CA MET A 164 -20.30 -9.71 5.20
C MET A 164 -20.88 -11.12 5.42
N LEU A 165 -20.23 -12.16 4.90
CA LEU A 165 -20.67 -13.55 5.08
C LEU A 165 -20.64 -13.96 6.56
N THR A 166 -19.65 -13.49 7.32
CA THR A 166 -19.55 -13.73 8.77
C THR A 166 -20.73 -13.09 9.52
N VAL A 167 -21.08 -11.84 9.20
CA VAL A 167 -22.27 -11.17 9.78
C VAL A 167 -23.56 -11.90 9.42
N ILE A 168 -23.70 -12.39 8.18
CA ILE A 168 -24.83 -13.23 7.76
C ILE A 168 -24.92 -14.50 8.59
N ALA A 169 -23.80 -15.22 8.75
CA ALA A 169 -23.74 -16.45 9.53
C ALA A 169 -24.18 -16.21 10.98
N LEU A 170 -23.65 -15.17 11.64
CA LEU A 170 -24.03 -14.81 13.01
C LEU A 170 -25.50 -14.39 13.13
N THR A 171 -26.04 -13.69 12.14
CA THR A 171 -27.45 -13.28 12.12
C THR A 171 -28.37 -14.50 12.02
N VAL A 172 -28.03 -15.47 11.17
CA VAL A 172 -28.75 -16.75 11.06
C VAL A 172 -28.66 -17.53 12.38
N MET A 173 -27.49 -17.58 13.00
CA MET A 173 -27.32 -18.26 14.31
C MET A 173 -28.13 -17.62 15.44
N LYS A 174 -28.41 -16.32 15.36
CA LYS A 174 -29.28 -15.60 16.32
C LYS A 174 -30.78 -15.75 16.01
N GLY A 175 -31.15 -16.53 15.00
CA GLY A 175 -32.55 -16.77 14.62
C GLY A 175 -33.15 -15.71 13.69
N GLY A 176 -32.31 -14.95 12.95
CA GLY A 176 -32.80 -14.00 11.96
C GLY A 176 -33.52 -14.65 10.77
N GLU A 177 -34.55 -13.99 10.25
CA GLU A 177 -35.33 -14.47 9.09
C GLU A 177 -34.55 -14.38 7.77
N LEU A 178 -34.85 -15.30 6.84
CA LEU A 178 -34.18 -15.38 5.53
C LEU A 178 -34.44 -14.16 4.63
N ASP A 179 -35.65 -13.58 4.67
CA ASP A 179 -36.00 -12.39 3.88
C ASP A 179 -35.19 -11.15 4.30
N PHE A 180 -34.75 -11.10 5.56
CA PHE A 180 -33.88 -10.05 6.06
C PHE A 180 -32.46 -10.14 5.49
N ILE A 181 -32.00 -11.33 5.07
CA ILE A 181 -30.64 -11.55 4.58
C ILE A 181 -30.41 -10.84 3.25
N TRP A 182 -31.33 -10.94 2.29
CA TRP A 182 -31.19 -10.26 1.00
C TRP A 182 -31.15 -8.74 1.15
N LYS A 183 -32.00 -8.20 2.02
CA LYS A 183 -31.99 -6.78 2.38
C LYS A 183 -30.67 -6.39 3.04
N MET A 184 -30.14 -7.21 3.94
CA MET A 184 -28.88 -6.96 4.63
C MET A 184 -27.69 -6.98 3.66
N VAL A 185 -27.61 -7.96 2.76
CA VAL A 185 -26.56 -8.03 1.72
C VAL A 185 -26.60 -6.79 0.84
N PHE A 186 -27.79 -6.43 0.36
CA PHE A 186 -27.95 -5.23 -0.46
C PHE A 186 -27.55 -3.96 0.29
N LEU A 187 -28.00 -3.79 1.53
CA LEU A 187 -27.67 -2.62 2.35
C LEU A 187 -26.16 -2.55 2.62
N GLN A 188 -25.52 -3.67 2.98
CA GLN A 188 -24.10 -3.75 3.23
C GLN A 188 -23.27 -3.30 2.02
N LEU A 189 -23.62 -3.79 0.82
CA LEU A 189 -22.92 -3.43 -0.41
C LEU A 189 -23.23 -2.01 -0.88
N ALA A 190 -24.51 -1.64 -0.96
CA ALA A 190 -24.95 -0.36 -1.50
C ALA A 190 -24.48 0.81 -0.62
N VAL A 191 -24.64 0.71 0.70
CA VAL A 191 -24.20 1.76 1.64
C VAL A 191 -22.68 1.76 1.77
N GLY A 192 -22.05 0.59 1.90
CA GLY A 192 -20.59 0.49 1.97
C GLY A 192 -19.91 1.13 0.76
N ALA A 193 -20.33 0.74 -0.44
CA ALA A 193 -19.83 1.30 -1.69
C ALA A 193 -20.21 2.77 -1.88
N GLY A 194 -21.46 3.14 -1.56
CA GLY A 194 -21.95 4.51 -1.70
C GLY A 194 -21.19 5.51 -0.81
N VAL A 195 -21.05 5.20 0.48
CA VAL A 195 -20.28 6.04 1.43
C VAL A 195 -18.80 6.05 1.05
N GLY A 196 -18.22 4.90 0.68
CA GLY A 196 -16.81 4.82 0.31
C GLY A 196 -16.49 5.64 -0.94
N ALA A 197 -17.35 5.57 -1.96
CA ALA A 197 -17.25 6.40 -3.15
C ALA A 197 -17.44 7.88 -2.84
N ALA A 198 -18.43 8.23 -2.01
CA ALA A 198 -18.70 9.62 -1.64
C ALA A 198 -17.48 10.25 -0.93
N VAL A 199 -16.93 9.58 0.08
CA VAL A 199 -15.76 10.06 0.82
C VAL A 199 -14.50 10.04 -0.05
N GLY A 200 -14.27 8.95 -0.79
CA GLY A 200 -13.11 8.80 -1.68
C GLY A 200 -13.05 9.81 -2.82
N ILE A 201 -14.20 10.28 -3.33
CA ILE A 201 -14.27 11.32 -4.36
C ILE A 201 -14.22 12.73 -3.74
N ALA A 202 -14.88 12.94 -2.60
CA ALA A 202 -14.92 14.24 -1.93
C ALA A 202 -13.56 14.61 -1.30
N GLY A 203 -12.88 13.65 -0.68
CA GLY A 203 -11.61 13.85 0.04
C GLY A 203 -10.55 14.58 -0.79
N PRO A 204 -10.17 14.08 -1.99
CA PRO A 204 -9.18 14.74 -2.83
C PRO A 204 -9.62 16.13 -3.31
N LYS A 205 -10.92 16.36 -3.53
CA LYS A 205 -11.46 17.68 -3.89
C LYS A 205 -11.33 18.66 -2.73
N ILE A 206 -11.55 18.20 -1.49
CA ILE A 206 -11.40 19.00 -0.28
C ILE A 206 -9.93 19.35 -0.07
N ILE A 207 -9.00 18.37 -0.15
CA ILE A 207 -7.55 18.61 -0.01
C ILE A 207 -7.06 19.62 -1.06
N ARG A 208 -7.53 19.54 -2.31
CA ARG A 208 -7.13 20.51 -3.34
C ARG A 208 -7.66 21.91 -3.11
N LYS A 209 -8.83 22.04 -2.50
CA LYS A 209 -9.47 23.34 -2.23
C LYS A 209 -8.92 23.99 -0.96
N PHE A 210 -8.67 23.19 0.07
CA PHE A 210 -8.07 23.64 1.32
C PHE A 210 -6.59 23.27 1.29
N LYS A 211 -5.76 24.17 0.75
CA LYS A 211 -4.30 24.06 0.90
C LYS A 211 -4.01 24.16 2.40
N PHE A 212 -3.67 23.04 3.04
CA PHE A 212 -3.24 23.06 4.44
C PHE A 212 -1.89 23.77 4.51
N CYS A 213 -1.80 24.85 5.27
CA CYS A 213 -0.57 25.63 5.39
C CYS A 213 0.48 24.99 6.30
N THR A 214 0.17 23.85 6.93
CA THR A 214 1.03 23.17 7.90
C THR A 214 1.29 21.74 7.45
N ASP A 215 2.57 21.36 7.42
CA ASP A 215 3.01 20.02 7.05
C ASP A 215 2.37 18.95 7.95
N GLY A 216 1.98 17.82 7.34
CA GLY A 216 1.39 16.67 8.03
C GLY A 216 -0.13 16.72 8.24
N PHE A 217 -0.78 17.88 8.09
CA PHE A 217 -2.26 17.97 8.20
C PHE A 217 -2.99 17.17 7.11
N ASP A 218 -2.36 16.95 5.96
CA ASP A 218 -2.88 16.05 4.91
C ASP A 218 -3.08 14.62 5.46
N ALA A 219 -2.11 14.09 6.21
CA ALA A 219 -2.20 12.75 6.77
C ALA A 219 -3.31 12.65 7.82
N VAL A 220 -3.47 13.69 8.66
CA VAL A 220 -4.55 13.79 9.64
C VAL A 220 -5.92 13.87 8.96
N PHE A 221 -6.04 14.64 7.87
CA PHE A 221 -7.27 14.70 7.09
C PHE A 221 -7.63 13.34 6.48
N VAL A 222 -6.65 12.67 5.87
CA VAL A 222 -6.84 11.34 5.27
C VAL A 222 -7.22 10.31 6.34
N LEU A 223 -6.64 10.40 7.55
CA LEU A 223 -7.01 9.59 8.71
C LEU A 223 -8.47 9.81 9.11
N ALA A 224 -8.90 11.07 9.21
CA ALA A 224 -10.29 11.40 9.49
C ALA A 224 -11.22 10.86 8.40
N ALA A 225 -10.84 10.96 7.12
CA ALA A 225 -11.63 10.43 6.01
C ALA A 225 -11.79 8.90 6.09
N ALA A 226 -10.73 8.16 6.44
CA ALA A 226 -10.79 6.71 6.64
C ALA A 226 -11.78 6.33 7.77
N LEU A 227 -11.67 6.99 8.93
CA LEU A 227 -12.53 6.75 10.09
C LEU A 227 -14.00 7.12 9.79
N ILE A 228 -14.23 8.27 9.15
CA ILE A 228 -15.57 8.73 8.76
C ILE A 228 -16.21 7.74 7.78
N SER A 229 -15.45 7.26 6.79
CA SER A 229 -15.94 6.29 5.81
C SER A 229 -16.40 5.00 6.49
N TYR A 230 -15.59 4.44 7.40
CA TYR A 230 -15.96 3.24 8.14
C TYR A 230 -17.19 3.48 9.04
N ALA A 231 -17.15 4.53 9.86
CA ALA A 231 -18.17 4.80 10.87
C ALA A 231 -19.54 5.16 10.24
N LEU A 232 -19.56 6.04 9.23
CA LEU A 232 -20.80 6.43 8.55
C LEU A 232 -21.45 5.22 7.86
N ALA A 233 -20.66 4.40 7.16
CA ALA A 233 -21.18 3.19 6.54
C ALA A 233 -21.76 2.24 7.60
N GLY A 234 -21.06 2.02 8.72
CA GLY A 234 -21.55 1.17 9.81
C GLY A 234 -22.85 1.67 10.45
N ILE A 235 -22.96 2.97 10.75
CA ILE A 235 -24.18 3.58 11.33
C ILE A 235 -25.38 3.43 10.39
N MET A 236 -25.15 3.53 9.08
CA MET A 236 -26.18 3.36 8.05
C MET A 236 -26.52 1.88 7.75
N GLY A 237 -25.94 0.92 8.48
CA GLY A 237 -26.14 -0.52 8.27
C GLY A 237 -25.38 -1.09 7.07
N GLY A 238 -24.41 -0.34 6.55
CA GLY A 238 -23.51 -0.71 5.46
C GLY A 238 -22.29 -1.52 5.92
N ASN A 239 -21.49 -1.96 4.95
CA ASN A 239 -20.20 -2.59 5.21
C ASN A 239 -19.10 -1.52 5.36
N GLY A 240 -18.69 -1.26 6.61
CA GLY A 240 -17.64 -0.29 6.93
C GLY A 240 -16.28 -0.63 6.32
N PHE A 241 -15.90 -1.91 6.30
CA PHE A 241 -14.64 -2.37 5.71
C PHE A 241 -14.61 -2.19 4.18
N LEU A 242 -15.73 -2.43 3.50
CA LEU A 242 -15.87 -2.14 2.07
C LEU A 242 -15.74 -0.63 1.80
N SER A 243 -16.38 0.18 2.65
CA SER A 243 -16.35 1.63 2.54
C SER A 243 -14.93 2.18 2.64
N VAL A 244 -14.21 1.79 3.70
CA VAL A 244 -12.85 2.29 3.95
C VAL A 244 -11.85 1.83 2.88
N TYR A 245 -11.97 0.59 2.40
CA TYR A 245 -11.13 0.07 1.32
C TYR A 245 -11.34 0.84 0.00
N LEU A 246 -12.60 1.09 -0.39
CA LEU A 246 -12.91 1.89 -1.58
C LEU A 246 -12.47 3.35 -1.44
N THR A 247 -12.63 3.94 -0.26
CA THR A 247 -12.09 5.27 0.05
C THR A 247 -10.57 5.29 -0.14
N GLY A 248 -9.87 4.26 0.36
CA GLY A 248 -8.44 4.05 0.17
C GLY A 248 -8.05 4.07 -1.32
N ILE A 249 -8.68 3.20 -2.14
CA ILE A 249 -8.40 3.12 -3.59
C ILE A 249 -8.59 4.48 -4.28
N LEU A 250 -9.72 5.14 -4.04
CA LEU A 250 -10.05 6.39 -4.72
C LEU A 250 -9.15 7.56 -4.30
N MET A 251 -8.84 7.67 -3.00
CA MET A 251 -7.95 8.72 -2.50
C MET A 251 -6.49 8.46 -2.88
N GLY A 252 -6.02 7.22 -2.79
CA GLY A 252 -4.65 6.83 -3.12
C GLY A 252 -4.30 7.00 -4.59
N ASN A 253 -5.30 6.96 -5.48
CA ASN A 253 -5.11 7.18 -6.92
C ASN A 253 -5.44 8.61 -7.38
N ALA A 254 -5.80 9.51 -6.47
CA ALA A 254 -5.97 10.91 -6.80
C ALA A 254 -4.62 11.65 -6.84
N LYS A 255 -4.46 12.60 -7.78
CA LYS A 255 -3.28 13.49 -7.80
C LYS A 255 -3.34 14.47 -6.62
N THR A 256 -2.44 14.35 -5.66
CA THR A 256 -2.28 15.22 -4.48
C THR A 256 -0.79 15.56 -4.31
N LYS A 257 -0.48 16.78 -3.84
CA LYS A 257 0.91 17.29 -3.77
C LYS A 257 1.77 16.55 -2.73
N ASN A 258 1.19 16.16 -1.59
CA ASN A 258 1.92 15.63 -0.43
C ASN A 258 1.77 14.10 -0.22
N LYS A 259 1.60 13.36 -1.32
CA LYS A 259 1.21 11.94 -1.27
C LYS A 259 2.25 11.06 -0.57
N ALA A 260 3.53 11.28 -0.84
CA ALA A 260 4.62 10.46 -0.27
C ALA A 260 4.61 10.47 1.27
N ASN A 261 4.40 11.65 1.88
CA ASN A 261 4.32 11.78 3.33
C ASN A 261 3.10 11.06 3.92
N VAL A 262 1.94 11.13 3.25
CA VAL A 262 0.74 10.39 3.66
C VAL A 262 0.97 8.88 3.58
N VAL A 263 1.55 8.39 2.48
CA VAL A 263 1.90 6.97 2.32
C VAL A 263 2.81 6.50 3.46
N ARG A 264 3.90 7.23 3.73
CA ARG A 264 4.85 6.88 4.82
C ARG A 264 4.18 6.90 6.20
N PHE A 265 3.29 7.85 6.46
CA PHE A 265 2.55 7.89 7.71
C PHE A 265 1.67 6.64 7.88
N PHE A 266 0.86 6.31 6.88
CA PHE A 266 -0.04 5.16 6.94
C PHE A 266 0.69 3.81 6.91
N ASP A 267 1.83 3.70 6.24
CA ASP A 267 2.68 2.51 6.29
C ASP A 267 3.13 2.23 7.73
N ASN A 268 3.67 3.24 8.42
CA ASN A 268 4.08 3.12 9.82
C ASN A 268 2.90 2.80 10.76
N VAL A 269 1.73 3.44 10.55
CA VAL A 269 0.51 3.14 11.31
C VAL A 269 0.07 1.69 11.07
N THR A 270 0.15 1.21 9.84
CA THR A 270 -0.22 -0.16 9.46
C THR A 270 0.72 -1.19 10.10
N ILE A 271 2.03 -0.92 10.15
CA ILE A 271 3.00 -1.78 10.85
C ILE A 271 2.66 -1.87 12.35
N LEU A 272 2.36 -0.74 13.01
CA LEU A 272 1.95 -0.73 14.41
C LEU A 272 0.64 -1.49 14.63
N ALA A 273 -0.34 -1.28 13.74
CA ALA A 273 -1.62 -1.99 13.76
C ALA A 273 -1.43 -3.52 13.62
N GLN A 274 -0.57 -3.97 12.71
CA GLN A 274 -0.24 -5.38 12.55
C GLN A 274 0.44 -5.95 13.79
N ILE A 275 1.45 -5.28 14.35
CA ILE A 275 2.10 -5.73 15.58
C ILE A 275 1.07 -5.88 16.70
N ALA A 276 0.23 -4.86 16.92
CA ALA A 276 -0.81 -4.89 17.94
C ALA A 276 -1.80 -6.04 17.71
N THR A 277 -2.33 -6.18 16.50
CA THR A 277 -3.28 -7.24 16.14
C THR A 277 -2.70 -8.64 16.33
N PHE A 278 -1.53 -8.94 15.76
CA PHE A 278 -0.96 -10.29 15.82
C PHE A 278 -0.48 -10.66 17.23
N PHE A 279 0.09 -9.70 17.97
CA PHE A 279 0.44 -9.92 19.38
C PHE A 279 -0.80 -10.19 20.23
N LEU A 280 -1.85 -9.36 20.10
CA LEU A 280 -3.10 -9.48 20.84
C LEU A 280 -3.83 -10.79 20.54
N ILE A 281 -3.84 -11.20 19.28
CA ILE A 281 -4.36 -12.50 18.83
C ILE A 281 -3.59 -13.65 19.51
N GLY A 282 -2.27 -13.58 19.55
CA GLY A 282 -1.45 -14.58 20.24
C GLY A 282 -1.72 -14.60 21.75
N LEU A 283 -1.88 -13.43 22.36
CA LEU A 283 -2.18 -13.24 23.78
C LEU A 283 -3.54 -13.86 24.17
N LEU A 284 -4.53 -13.76 23.29
CA LEU A 284 -5.88 -14.32 23.46
C LEU A 284 -5.93 -15.85 23.24
N SER A 285 -4.88 -16.44 22.65
CA SER A 285 -4.87 -17.86 22.33
C SER A 285 -4.49 -18.74 23.52
N TYR A 286 -5.13 -19.91 23.61
CA TYR A 286 -4.83 -20.96 24.58
C TYR A 286 -4.18 -22.14 23.83
N PRO A 287 -2.85 -22.29 23.89
CA PRO A 287 -2.12 -23.41 23.27
C PRO A 287 -2.76 -24.79 23.50
N SER A 288 -3.26 -25.08 24.71
CA SER A 288 -3.92 -26.35 25.04
C SER A 288 -5.17 -26.60 24.18
N GLN A 289 -6.01 -25.59 24.03
CA GLN A 289 -7.24 -25.66 23.24
C GLN A 289 -6.96 -25.65 21.73
N MET A 290 -5.86 -25.02 21.31
CA MET A 290 -5.35 -25.10 19.94
C MET A 290 -4.93 -26.54 19.61
N VAL A 291 -4.19 -27.21 20.51
CA VAL A 291 -3.81 -28.62 20.34
C VAL A 291 -5.04 -29.52 20.29
N SER A 292 -6.06 -29.27 21.12
CA SER A 292 -7.32 -30.01 21.07
C SER A 292 -8.08 -29.82 19.76
N SER A 293 -8.01 -28.63 19.17
CA SER A 293 -8.68 -28.29 17.89
C SER A 293 -7.87 -28.68 16.65
N LEU A 294 -6.59 -29.06 16.84
CA LEU A 294 -5.64 -29.31 15.76
C LEU A 294 -6.11 -30.35 14.73
N PRO A 295 -6.78 -31.46 15.08
CA PRO A 295 -7.28 -32.41 14.09
C PRO A 295 -8.29 -31.79 13.13
N ALA A 296 -9.24 -31.00 13.65
CA ALA A 296 -10.22 -30.29 12.84
C ALA A 296 -9.53 -29.25 11.95
N THR A 297 -8.61 -28.46 12.52
CA THR A 297 -7.81 -27.47 11.79
C THR A 297 -7.05 -28.09 10.62
N LEU A 298 -6.34 -29.20 10.85
CA LEU A 298 -5.53 -29.88 9.83
C LEU A 298 -6.39 -30.39 8.66
N VAL A 299 -7.54 -30.98 8.98
CA VAL A 299 -8.44 -31.52 7.97
C VAL A 299 -9.09 -30.39 7.15
N ILE A 300 -9.47 -29.28 7.80
CA ILE A 300 -10.02 -28.09 7.12
C ILE A 300 -8.97 -27.44 6.23
N ILE A 301 -7.75 -27.19 6.72
CA ILE A 301 -6.72 -26.50 5.92
C ILE A 301 -6.28 -27.35 4.73
N LEU A 302 -6.21 -28.68 4.90
CA LEU A 302 -5.88 -29.60 3.82
C LEU A 302 -6.94 -29.56 2.73
N PHE A 303 -8.23 -29.65 3.11
CA PHE A 303 -9.34 -29.55 2.17
C PHE A 303 -9.39 -28.17 1.49
N LEU A 304 -9.22 -27.10 2.26
CA LEU A 304 -9.24 -25.73 1.75
C LEU A 304 -8.12 -25.51 0.73
N THR A 305 -6.90 -25.95 1.02
CA THR A 305 -5.72 -25.72 0.19
C THR A 305 -5.68 -26.64 -1.03
N LEU A 306 -6.03 -27.92 -0.88
CA LEU A 306 -5.90 -28.91 -1.96
C LEU A 306 -7.16 -29.05 -2.82
N ALA A 307 -8.34 -28.68 -2.29
CA ALA A 307 -9.60 -28.85 -3.01
C ALA A 307 -10.36 -27.53 -3.16
N ALA A 308 -10.82 -26.90 -2.08
CA ALA A 308 -11.77 -25.78 -2.18
C ALA A 308 -11.21 -24.60 -2.97
N ARG A 309 -9.97 -24.19 -2.67
CA ARG A 309 -9.29 -23.07 -3.32
C ARG A 309 -8.94 -23.37 -4.79
N PRO A 310 -8.32 -24.51 -5.15
CA PRO A 310 -8.14 -24.89 -6.55
C PRO A 310 -9.45 -24.97 -7.34
N VAL A 311 -10.49 -25.62 -6.81
CA VAL A 311 -11.78 -25.73 -7.49
C VAL A 311 -12.36 -24.34 -7.80
N MET A 312 -12.37 -23.45 -6.80
CA MET A 312 -12.84 -22.08 -6.96
C MET A 312 -12.03 -21.31 -8.02
N VAL A 313 -10.70 -21.32 -7.93
CA VAL A 313 -9.84 -20.58 -8.86
C VAL A 313 -9.98 -21.13 -10.28
N PHE A 314 -9.98 -22.45 -10.46
CA PHE A 314 -10.06 -23.05 -11.79
C PHE A 314 -11.37 -22.77 -12.50
N ILE A 315 -12.48 -22.77 -11.76
CA ILE A 315 -13.82 -22.49 -12.28
C ILE A 315 -13.95 -21.00 -12.64
N LEU A 316 -13.58 -20.10 -11.74
CA LEU A 316 -13.82 -18.66 -11.92
C LEU A 316 -12.82 -17.99 -12.87
N THR A 317 -11.60 -18.51 -12.99
CA THR A 317 -10.57 -17.91 -13.87
C THR A 317 -10.55 -18.51 -15.27
N GLY A 318 -11.20 -19.64 -15.53
CA GLY A 318 -11.45 -20.13 -16.90
C GLY A 318 -10.19 -20.15 -17.79
N ARG A 319 -10.24 -19.59 -19.00
CA ARG A 319 -9.07 -19.51 -19.91
C ARG A 319 -8.18 -18.29 -19.69
N TYR A 320 -8.52 -17.45 -18.71
CA TYR A 320 -7.86 -16.16 -18.50
C TYR A 320 -6.50 -16.26 -17.83
N LEU A 321 -6.32 -17.28 -16.99
CA LEU A 321 -5.03 -17.62 -16.40
C LEU A 321 -4.51 -18.90 -17.04
N LYS A 322 -3.21 -18.92 -17.34
CA LYS A 322 -2.49 -20.13 -17.74
C LYS A 322 -2.58 -21.16 -16.62
N PHE A 323 -2.42 -22.44 -16.96
CA PHE A 323 -2.51 -23.53 -15.98
C PHE A 323 -1.53 -23.34 -14.80
N ARG A 324 -0.30 -22.89 -15.07
CA ARG A 324 0.72 -22.61 -14.05
C ARG A 324 0.30 -21.47 -13.12
N GLU A 325 -0.24 -20.40 -13.68
CA GLU A 325 -0.77 -19.24 -12.94
C GLU A 325 -1.92 -19.64 -12.02
N LYS A 326 -2.85 -20.50 -12.48
CA LYS A 326 -3.95 -21.00 -11.66
C LYS A 326 -3.47 -21.82 -10.45
N ILE A 327 -2.49 -22.70 -10.66
CA ILE A 327 -1.91 -23.48 -9.56
C ILE A 327 -1.29 -22.52 -8.54
N PHE A 328 -0.54 -21.52 -9.03
CA PHE A 328 0.09 -20.54 -8.15
C PHE A 328 -0.93 -19.71 -7.37
N VAL A 329 -1.94 -19.13 -8.03
CA VAL A 329 -3.01 -18.34 -7.38
C VAL A 329 -3.81 -19.18 -6.38
N SER A 330 -3.99 -20.48 -6.67
CA SER A 330 -4.62 -21.41 -5.74
C SER A 330 -3.76 -21.65 -4.49
N PHE A 331 -2.44 -21.77 -4.67
CA PHE A 331 -1.50 -22.01 -3.58
C PHE A 331 -1.20 -20.75 -2.76
N ALA A 332 -1.19 -19.58 -3.40
CA ALA A 332 -0.86 -18.27 -2.82
C ALA A 332 -1.95 -17.71 -1.89
N GLY A 333 -3.10 -18.36 -1.76
CA GLY A 333 -4.19 -17.96 -0.88
C GLY A 333 -3.91 -18.18 0.61
N LEU A 334 -2.91 -17.48 1.15
CA LEU A 334 -2.56 -17.48 2.57
C LEU A 334 -3.71 -16.93 3.40
N ARG A 335 -3.95 -17.51 4.59
CA ARG A 335 -4.91 -16.99 5.56
C ARG A 335 -4.16 -16.17 6.60
N GLY A 336 -4.57 -14.93 6.80
CA GLY A 336 -3.85 -13.96 7.63
C GLY A 336 -4.70 -13.35 8.73
N ALA A 337 -4.36 -12.11 9.09
CA ALA A 337 -4.93 -11.39 10.23
C ALA A 337 -6.47 -11.33 10.18
N SER A 338 -7.03 -10.97 9.02
CA SER A 338 -8.46 -10.70 8.87
C SER A 338 -9.33 -11.90 9.24
N SER A 339 -8.95 -13.12 8.83
CA SER A 339 -9.67 -14.34 9.24
C SER A 339 -9.71 -14.48 10.76
N ILE A 340 -8.61 -14.20 11.45
CA ILE A 340 -8.55 -14.36 12.90
C ILE A 340 -9.36 -13.26 13.59
N VAL A 341 -9.31 -12.02 13.10
CA VAL A 341 -10.12 -10.92 13.63
C VAL A 341 -11.61 -11.20 13.45
N PHE A 342 -12.04 -11.74 12.30
CA PHE A 342 -13.43 -12.15 12.11
C PHE A 342 -13.84 -13.33 12.99
N ALA A 343 -12.91 -14.23 13.35
CA ALA A 343 -13.15 -15.26 14.34
C ALA A 343 -13.33 -14.70 15.76
N ILE A 344 -12.55 -13.67 16.12
CA ILE A 344 -12.70 -12.92 17.38
C ILE A 344 -14.07 -12.22 17.39
N PHE A 345 -14.43 -11.52 16.31
CA PHE A 345 -15.73 -10.87 16.15
C PHE A 345 -16.89 -11.88 16.32
N ALA A 346 -16.78 -13.06 15.71
CA ALA A 346 -17.77 -14.12 15.85
C ALA A 346 -17.87 -14.63 17.29
N SER A 347 -16.73 -14.79 17.99
CA SER A 347 -16.67 -15.26 19.37
C SER A 347 -17.19 -14.21 20.37
N ALA A 348 -16.92 -12.93 20.11
CA ALA A 348 -17.46 -11.80 20.89
C ALA A 348 -18.99 -11.63 20.71
N GLY A 349 -19.54 -12.13 19.59
CA GLY A 349 -20.96 -12.01 19.24
C GLY A 349 -21.94 -12.72 20.18
N GLY A 350 -21.45 -13.46 21.18
CA GLY A 350 -22.25 -14.08 22.25
C GLY A 350 -23.09 -15.29 21.81
N VAL A 351 -22.74 -15.90 20.68
CA VAL A 351 -23.46 -17.04 20.12
C VAL A 351 -22.85 -18.34 20.64
N TYR A 352 -23.69 -19.28 21.07
CA TYR A 352 -23.24 -20.61 21.46
C TYR A 352 -22.69 -21.37 20.23
N MET A 353 -21.43 -21.80 20.33
CA MET A 353 -20.74 -22.59 19.30
C MET A 353 -20.34 -23.94 19.92
N GLN A 354 -20.49 -25.03 19.17
CA GLN A 354 -20.08 -26.35 19.65
C GLN A 354 -18.57 -26.55 19.55
N SER A 355 -17.95 -25.89 18.57
CA SER A 355 -16.53 -25.95 18.27
C SER A 355 -15.83 -24.67 18.73
N ASN A 356 -14.52 -24.80 18.95
CA ASN A 356 -13.69 -23.65 19.28
C ASN A 356 -13.26 -22.91 18.01
N VAL A 357 -14.21 -22.18 17.40
CA VAL A 357 -14.03 -21.50 16.11
C VAL A 357 -12.78 -20.62 16.11
N PHE A 358 -12.55 -19.86 17.17
CA PHE A 358 -11.36 -19.01 17.29
C PHE A 358 -10.06 -19.81 17.18
N HIS A 359 -9.88 -20.89 17.96
CA HIS A 359 -8.64 -21.68 17.89
C HIS A 359 -8.52 -22.50 16.61
N ILE A 360 -9.63 -22.93 16.01
CA ILE A 360 -9.61 -23.59 14.69
C ILE A 360 -9.04 -22.62 13.65
N VAL A 361 -9.58 -21.41 13.57
CA VAL A 361 -9.18 -20.38 12.59
C VAL A 361 -7.77 -19.87 12.88
N PHE A 362 -7.43 -19.63 14.14
CA PHE A 362 -6.08 -19.24 14.56
C PHE A 362 -5.03 -20.28 14.14
N GLY A 363 -5.28 -21.57 14.44
CA GLY A 363 -4.40 -22.65 14.01
C GLY A 363 -4.31 -22.75 12.49
N LEU A 364 -5.42 -22.51 11.78
CA LEU A 364 -5.44 -22.52 10.31
C LEU A 364 -4.57 -21.41 9.73
N ALA A 365 -4.70 -20.18 10.23
CA ALA A 365 -3.87 -19.05 9.81
C ALA A 365 -2.39 -19.30 10.12
N LEU A 366 -2.07 -19.82 11.31
CA LEU A 366 -0.71 -20.15 11.71
C LEU A 366 -0.08 -21.20 10.78
N ILE A 367 -0.78 -22.31 10.51
CA ILE A 367 -0.30 -23.36 9.60
C ILE A 367 -0.23 -22.84 8.17
N SER A 368 -1.19 -22.02 7.73
CA SER A 368 -1.19 -21.42 6.40
C SER A 368 0.05 -20.56 6.18
N VAL A 369 0.33 -19.60 7.06
CA VAL A 369 1.50 -18.73 6.95
C VAL A 369 2.81 -19.52 7.13
N ALA A 370 2.86 -20.46 8.09
CA ALA A 370 4.08 -21.24 8.34
C ALA A 370 4.41 -22.22 7.21
N VAL A 371 3.43 -22.96 6.70
CA VAL A 371 3.65 -23.98 5.66
C VAL A 371 3.55 -23.34 4.28
N GLN A 372 2.38 -22.85 3.89
CA GLN A 372 2.19 -22.31 2.54
C GLN A 372 3.11 -21.11 2.29
N GLY A 373 3.30 -20.23 3.27
CA GLY A 373 4.18 -19.07 3.15
C GLY A 373 5.64 -19.45 2.89
N THR A 374 6.18 -20.44 3.62
CA THR A 374 7.55 -20.92 3.42
C THR A 374 7.74 -21.57 2.04
N PHE A 375 6.75 -22.32 1.56
CA PHE A 375 6.81 -22.99 0.25
C PHE A 375 6.44 -22.08 -0.93
N LEU A 376 5.95 -20.86 -0.68
CA LEU A 376 5.45 -19.97 -1.72
C LEU A 376 6.54 -19.51 -2.71
N PRO A 377 7.74 -19.04 -2.28
CA PRO A 377 8.84 -18.73 -3.19
C PRO A 377 9.28 -19.92 -4.03
N TRP A 378 9.29 -21.11 -3.43
CA TRP A 378 9.64 -22.35 -4.12
C TRP A 378 8.61 -22.68 -5.21
N ALA A 379 7.32 -22.54 -4.91
CA ALA A 379 6.26 -22.77 -5.88
C ALA A 379 6.34 -21.78 -7.06
N ALA A 380 6.62 -20.51 -6.80
CA ALA A 380 6.81 -19.49 -7.84
C ALA A 380 7.99 -19.82 -8.78
N ARG A 381 9.16 -20.20 -8.20
CA ARG A 381 10.33 -20.65 -8.98
C ARG A 381 10.01 -21.87 -9.83
N ARG A 382 9.34 -22.86 -9.25
CA ARG A 382 9.07 -24.13 -9.93
C ARG A 382 8.06 -23.97 -11.07
N LEU A 383 7.16 -23.01 -10.95
CA LEU A 383 6.15 -22.70 -11.97
C LEU A 383 6.63 -21.69 -13.01
N ASP A 384 7.87 -21.19 -12.89
CA ASP A 384 8.48 -20.24 -13.83
C ASP A 384 7.67 -18.94 -13.93
N LEU A 385 7.33 -18.37 -12.76
CA LEU A 385 6.49 -17.17 -12.61
C LEU A 385 7.23 -15.99 -11.97
N ILE A 386 8.56 -16.05 -11.92
CA ILE A 386 9.39 -15.00 -11.33
C ILE A 386 9.89 -14.10 -12.43
N ASP A 387 9.66 -12.81 -12.26
CA ASP A 387 10.19 -11.78 -13.13
C ASP A 387 11.55 -11.30 -12.60
N GLU A 388 12.61 -11.51 -13.39
CA GLU A 388 13.98 -11.10 -13.05
C GLU A 388 14.32 -9.67 -13.51
N GLU A 389 13.47 -9.04 -14.34
CA GLU A 389 13.73 -7.71 -14.93
C GLU A 389 13.07 -6.55 -14.14
N ASN A 390 12.02 -6.82 -13.36
CA ASN A 390 11.24 -5.80 -12.65
C ASN A 390 11.44 -5.78 -11.12
N ASP A 391 11.78 -4.62 -10.57
CA ASP A 391 11.84 -4.38 -9.11
C ASP A 391 10.44 -4.38 -8.48
N VAL A 392 10.27 -5.13 -7.38
CA VAL A 392 9.07 -5.25 -6.54
C VAL A 392 8.55 -3.88 -6.09
N ARG A 393 9.45 -2.91 -5.88
CA ARG A 393 9.10 -1.54 -5.42
C ARG A 393 8.17 -0.80 -6.38
N LYS A 394 8.20 -1.13 -7.68
CA LYS A 394 7.35 -0.47 -8.68
C LYS A 394 5.89 -0.93 -8.62
N THR A 395 5.60 -2.07 -8.01
CA THR A 395 4.25 -2.66 -7.95
C THR A 395 3.31 -1.84 -7.08
N PHE A 396 3.81 -1.28 -5.98
CA PHE A 396 3.06 -0.48 -5.04
C PHE A 396 3.10 1.01 -5.41
N ASN A 397 2.13 1.79 -4.93
CA ASN A 397 2.17 3.24 -4.97
C ASN A 397 3.13 3.85 -3.93
N ASP A 398 3.96 3.01 -3.29
CA ASP A 398 5.13 3.39 -2.51
C ASP A 398 6.15 4.02 -3.46
N TYR A 399 5.88 5.26 -3.85
CA TYR A 399 6.86 6.11 -4.51
C TYR A 399 8.04 6.27 -3.55
N GLN A 400 9.06 5.43 -3.74
CA GLN A 400 10.42 5.90 -3.59
C GLN A 400 10.63 6.90 -4.73
N GLU A 401 10.21 8.15 -4.51
CA GLU A 401 11.06 9.25 -4.93
C GLU A 401 12.36 9.08 -4.12
N GLU A 402 13.21 8.14 -4.55
CA GLU A 402 14.65 8.42 -4.49
C GLU A 402 14.77 9.78 -5.16
N SER A 403 15.29 10.77 -4.43
CA SER A 403 15.56 12.12 -4.92
C SER A 403 15.98 12.00 -6.37
N ALA A 404 15.09 12.39 -7.29
CA ALA A 404 15.20 12.01 -8.69
C ALA A 404 16.34 12.82 -9.28
N MET A 405 17.54 12.30 -9.11
CA MET A 405 18.78 12.81 -9.63
C MET A 405 18.58 13.01 -11.14
N THR A 406 18.49 14.27 -11.54
CA THR A 406 18.17 14.65 -12.91
C THR A 406 19.48 14.76 -13.67
N LEU A 407 19.58 14.06 -14.78
CA LEU A 407 20.76 14.13 -15.63
C LEU A 407 20.62 15.33 -16.56
N MET A 408 21.44 16.35 -16.33
CA MET A 408 21.57 17.52 -17.18
C MET A 408 22.75 17.32 -18.13
N GLN A 409 22.55 17.58 -19.42
CA GLN A 409 23.63 17.65 -20.39
C GLN A 409 24.01 19.11 -20.61
N LEU A 410 25.29 19.43 -20.40
CA LEU A 410 25.86 20.76 -20.64
C LEU A 410 26.86 20.68 -21.79
N HIS A 411 26.65 21.48 -22.83
CA HIS A 411 27.60 21.62 -23.93
C HIS A 411 28.54 22.80 -23.70
N ILE A 412 29.86 22.59 -23.76
CA ILE A 412 30.87 23.63 -23.59
C ILE A 412 31.15 24.29 -24.95
N SER A 413 30.44 25.37 -25.25
CA SER A 413 30.68 26.17 -26.46
C SER A 413 32.03 26.92 -26.40
N PRO A 414 32.65 27.28 -27.54
CA PRO A 414 33.83 28.15 -27.56
C PRO A 414 33.57 29.48 -26.83
N GLY A 415 34.43 29.87 -25.89
CA GLY A 415 34.28 31.04 -25.04
C GLY A 415 33.44 30.82 -23.76
N HIS A 416 33.00 29.60 -23.49
CA HIS A 416 32.28 29.26 -22.26
C HIS A 416 33.18 29.41 -21.02
N HIS A 417 32.63 29.84 -19.87
CA HIS A 417 33.41 30.13 -18.67
C HIS A 417 34.19 28.93 -18.09
N TRP A 418 33.75 27.72 -18.40
CA TRP A 418 34.40 26.48 -17.96
C TRP A 418 35.46 25.98 -18.96
N GLU A 419 35.60 26.61 -20.12
CA GLU A 419 36.62 26.26 -21.10
C GLU A 419 38.03 26.43 -20.50
N ASN A 420 38.89 25.42 -20.67
CA ASN A 420 40.25 25.35 -20.14
C ASN A 420 40.36 25.38 -18.61
N GLN A 421 39.24 25.18 -17.89
CA GLN A 421 39.25 25.03 -16.44
C GLN A 421 39.22 23.56 -16.03
N LYS A 422 39.80 23.26 -14.86
CA LYS A 422 39.67 21.93 -14.25
C LYS A 422 38.32 21.81 -13.57
N LEU A 423 37.75 20.60 -13.58
CA LEU A 423 36.44 20.34 -12.98
C LEU A 423 36.37 20.73 -11.49
N LYS A 424 37.47 20.58 -10.73
CA LYS A 424 37.53 20.98 -9.31
C LYS A 424 37.53 22.49 -9.07
N ASP A 425 37.88 23.27 -10.09
CA ASP A 425 38.05 24.72 -10.00
C ASP A 425 36.77 25.46 -10.45
N VAL A 426 35.77 24.73 -10.99
CA VAL A 426 34.47 25.29 -11.39
C VAL A 426 33.39 25.06 -10.34
N THR A 427 32.44 25.99 -10.28
CA THR A 427 31.30 25.92 -9.36
C THR A 427 30.18 25.09 -9.97
N LEU A 428 30.00 23.87 -9.46
CA LEU A 428 28.80 23.06 -9.67
C LEU A 428 27.77 23.36 -8.58
N PRO A 429 26.45 23.22 -8.86
CA PRO A 429 25.43 23.28 -7.81
C PRO A 429 25.71 22.28 -6.68
N GLU A 430 25.32 22.62 -5.45
CA GLU A 430 25.52 21.71 -4.31
C GLU A 430 24.81 20.38 -4.55
N GLY A 431 25.51 19.27 -4.26
CA GLY A 431 25.00 17.92 -4.50
C GLY A 431 25.07 17.47 -5.96
N SER A 432 25.61 18.27 -6.88
CA SER A 432 25.84 17.86 -8.26
C SER A 432 27.14 17.09 -8.47
N LEU A 433 27.14 16.17 -9.45
CA LEU A 433 28.32 15.39 -9.83
C LEU A 433 28.42 15.28 -11.35
N ALA A 434 29.51 15.75 -11.94
CA ALA A 434 29.82 15.46 -13.34
C ALA A 434 30.22 13.99 -13.50
N MET A 435 29.46 13.24 -14.28
CA MET A 435 29.62 11.78 -14.39
C MET A 435 30.44 11.39 -15.62
N VAL A 436 30.25 12.09 -16.74
CA VAL A 436 30.88 11.77 -18.02
C VAL A 436 31.12 13.07 -18.80
N ILE A 437 32.25 13.15 -19.48
CA ILE A 437 32.53 14.13 -20.54
C ILE A 437 32.65 13.35 -21.85
N ARG A 438 31.81 13.66 -22.83
CA ARG A 438 31.98 13.21 -24.21
C ARG A 438 32.74 14.27 -24.99
N ARG A 439 33.90 13.91 -25.51
CA ARG A 439 34.74 14.77 -26.35
C ARG A 439 34.86 14.09 -27.70
N GLU A 440 34.21 14.67 -28.72
CA GLU A 440 34.07 14.02 -30.03
C GLU A 440 33.47 12.61 -29.85
N ASP A 441 34.22 11.54 -30.16
CA ASP A 441 33.80 10.14 -30.01
C ASP A 441 34.30 9.48 -28.70
N ASP A 442 35.12 10.17 -27.90
CA ASP A 442 35.67 9.64 -26.66
C ASP A 442 34.77 9.91 -25.46
N ILE A 443 34.60 8.90 -24.60
CA ILE A 443 33.88 8.97 -23.33
C ILE A 443 34.89 9.00 -22.19
N ILE A 444 34.95 10.12 -21.48
CA ILE A 444 35.91 10.38 -20.39
C ILE A 444 35.14 10.38 -19.06
N ILE A 445 35.59 9.59 -18.08
CA ILE A 445 35.11 9.68 -16.70
C ILE A 445 35.92 10.78 -16.01
N PRO A 446 35.32 11.95 -15.70
CA PRO A 446 36.07 13.09 -15.21
C PRO A 446 36.53 12.88 -13.77
N LYS A 447 37.71 13.41 -13.46
CA LYS A 447 38.26 13.56 -12.11
C LYS A 447 38.37 15.06 -11.82
N GLY A 448 38.64 15.43 -10.57
CA GLY A 448 38.80 16.85 -10.22
C GLY A 448 39.82 17.60 -11.07
N ASP A 449 40.88 16.94 -11.54
CA ASP A 449 41.91 17.53 -12.41
C ASP A 449 41.60 17.46 -13.91
N THR A 450 40.46 16.89 -14.33
CA THR A 450 40.06 16.83 -15.73
C THR A 450 39.76 18.25 -16.24
N VAL A 451 40.44 18.64 -17.32
CA VAL A 451 40.27 19.94 -17.99
C VAL A 451 39.16 19.83 -19.04
N MET A 452 38.20 20.73 -18.94
CA MET A 452 37.08 20.85 -19.89
C MET A 452 37.52 21.67 -21.10
N MET A 453 37.15 21.23 -22.30
CA MET A 453 37.52 21.85 -23.58
C MET A 453 36.27 22.29 -24.34
N ALA A 454 36.43 23.25 -25.26
CA ALA A 454 35.37 23.61 -26.17
C ALA A 454 34.96 22.40 -27.03
N GLY A 455 33.66 22.17 -27.17
CA GLY A 455 33.07 21.01 -27.84
C GLY A 455 32.74 19.83 -26.91
N ASP A 456 33.12 19.89 -25.63
CA ASP A 456 32.79 18.85 -24.65
C ASP A 456 31.28 18.85 -24.32
N ASP A 457 30.68 17.66 -24.29
CA ASP A 457 29.35 17.41 -23.72
C ASP A 457 29.49 16.78 -22.33
N ILE A 458 29.10 17.50 -21.29
CA ILE A 458 29.22 17.06 -19.90
C ILE A 458 27.86 16.58 -19.40
N ALA A 459 27.78 15.32 -18.98
CA ALA A 459 26.64 14.80 -18.25
C ALA A 459 26.82 15.06 -16.75
N VAL A 460 26.01 15.96 -16.20
CA VAL A 460 26.02 16.33 -14.78
C VAL A 460 24.75 15.80 -14.14
N ASN A 461 24.91 15.09 -13.04
CA ASN A 461 23.81 14.75 -12.17
C ASN A 461 23.50 15.94 -11.27
N VAL A 462 22.26 16.41 -11.25
CA VAL A 462 21.81 17.55 -10.47
C VAL A 462 20.65 17.10 -9.57
N PRO A 463 20.60 17.51 -8.29
CA PRO A 463 19.42 17.27 -7.45
C PRO A 463 18.15 17.75 -8.15
N SER A 464 17.07 16.96 -8.07
CA SER A 464 15.76 17.40 -8.55
C SER A 464 15.36 18.70 -7.86
N PHE A 465 15.07 19.72 -8.66
CA PHE A 465 14.59 21.00 -8.15
C PHE A 465 13.15 20.86 -7.63
N GLU A 466 12.96 20.86 -6.32
CA GLU A 466 11.65 20.94 -5.67
C GLU A 466 11.31 22.41 -5.40
N ALA A 467 10.42 22.99 -6.21
CA ALA A 467 9.95 24.34 -5.99
C ALA A 467 9.10 24.39 -4.70
N ALA A 468 9.65 24.95 -3.61
CA ALA A 468 8.91 25.15 -2.37
C ALA A 468 7.72 26.13 -2.52
N ASN A 469 7.81 27.04 -3.50
CA ASN A 469 6.76 27.98 -3.89
C ASN A 469 6.40 27.82 -5.38
N GLU A 470 5.21 28.27 -5.79
CA GLU A 470 4.76 28.28 -7.19
C GLU A 470 5.63 29.24 -8.02
N ILE A 471 6.78 28.77 -8.49
CA ILE A 471 7.61 29.51 -9.44
C ILE A 471 6.83 29.63 -10.74
N SER A 472 6.36 30.83 -11.03
CA SER A 472 5.68 31.14 -12.30
C SER A 472 6.67 31.84 -13.22
N LEU A 473 7.10 31.13 -14.27
CA LEU A 473 7.77 31.76 -15.40
C LEU A 473 6.69 32.30 -16.33
N LYS A 474 6.65 33.62 -16.53
CA LYS A 474 5.74 34.28 -17.46
C LYS A 474 6.52 34.76 -18.67
N GLU A 475 6.05 34.41 -19.85
CA GLU A 475 6.55 34.98 -21.09
C GLU A 475 5.77 36.25 -21.42
N ILE A 476 6.47 37.37 -21.58
CA ILE A 476 5.90 38.64 -22.03
C ILE A 476 6.52 38.98 -23.38
N LYS A 477 5.70 39.02 -24.42
CA LYS A 477 6.11 39.51 -25.74
C LYS A 477 6.03 41.04 -25.76
N ILE A 478 7.11 41.68 -26.20
CA ILE A 478 7.22 43.14 -26.28
C ILE A 478 6.58 43.63 -27.58
N GLU A 479 5.32 44.01 -27.47
CA GLU A 479 4.55 44.62 -28.54
C GLU A 479 4.91 46.11 -28.74
N GLU A 480 4.38 46.71 -29.81
CA GLU A 480 4.83 48.02 -30.31
C GLU A 480 4.61 49.18 -29.32
N ASP A 481 3.61 49.07 -28.45
CA ASP A 481 3.18 50.01 -27.42
C ASP A 481 3.64 49.64 -25.99
N HIS A 482 4.46 48.60 -25.83
CA HIS A 482 4.84 48.10 -24.51
C HIS A 482 5.74 49.08 -23.73
N PRO A 483 5.47 49.37 -22.44
CA PRO A 483 6.14 50.42 -21.65
C PRO A 483 7.63 50.15 -21.35
N TRP A 484 8.10 48.93 -21.57
CA TRP A 484 9.50 48.51 -21.39
C TRP A 484 10.31 48.51 -22.68
N ARG A 485 9.66 48.78 -23.82
CA ARG A 485 10.33 48.89 -25.12
C ARG A 485 11.37 50.01 -25.08
N ASP A 486 12.51 49.75 -25.70
CA ASP A 486 13.62 50.68 -25.86
C ASP A 486 14.27 51.16 -24.54
N LYS A 487 13.93 50.53 -23.41
CA LYS A 487 14.56 50.75 -22.10
C LYS A 487 15.63 49.69 -21.82
N LYS A 488 16.58 50.05 -20.96
CA LYS A 488 17.50 49.08 -20.35
C LYS A 488 16.85 48.42 -19.15
N ILE A 489 17.26 47.20 -18.80
CA ILE A 489 16.71 46.51 -17.62
C ILE A 489 16.85 47.33 -16.34
N LYS A 490 17.99 48.01 -16.13
CA LYS A 490 18.20 48.88 -14.96
C LYS A 490 17.25 50.09 -14.89
N GLU A 491 16.60 50.43 -15.99
CA GLU A 491 15.65 51.56 -16.11
C GLU A 491 14.20 51.10 -15.88
N LEU A 492 13.99 49.80 -15.68
CA LEU A 492 12.69 49.23 -15.37
C LEU A 492 12.43 49.33 -13.86
N ASP A 493 11.28 49.88 -13.51
CA ASP A 493 10.76 49.88 -12.14
C ASP A 493 10.12 48.51 -11.83
N LEU A 494 10.97 47.49 -11.71
CA LEU A 494 10.56 46.13 -11.36
C LEU A 494 10.42 46.04 -9.83
N LYS A 495 9.38 45.33 -9.37
CA LYS A 495 9.24 45.00 -7.94
C LYS A 495 10.40 44.10 -7.50
N GLU A 496 10.76 44.14 -6.21
CA GLU A 496 11.93 43.42 -5.66
C GLU A 496 11.94 41.90 -5.92
N HIS A 497 10.78 41.29 -6.18
CA HIS A 497 10.59 39.86 -6.43
C HIS A 497 10.48 39.51 -7.93
N ILE A 498 10.69 40.48 -8.83
CA ILE A 498 10.57 40.28 -10.27
C ILE A 498 11.95 40.31 -10.93
N LEU A 499 12.36 39.19 -11.52
CA LEU A 499 13.61 39.04 -12.25
C LEU A 499 13.34 38.72 -13.72
N VAL A 500 13.92 39.49 -14.65
CA VAL A 500 13.95 39.11 -16.07
C VAL A 500 15.05 38.06 -16.25
N ALA A 501 14.66 36.79 -16.31
CA ALA A 501 15.57 35.66 -16.35
C ALA A 501 16.22 35.49 -17.73
N MET A 502 15.48 35.78 -18.81
CA MET A 502 15.94 35.59 -20.19
C MET A 502 15.22 36.54 -21.14
N ILE A 503 15.90 36.97 -22.21
CA ILE A 503 15.29 37.63 -23.36
C ILE A 503 15.49 36.73 -24.59
N ARG A 504 14.42 36.22 -25.16
CA ARG A 504 14.46 35.54 -26.46
C ARG A 504 14.24 36.56 -27.56
N ARG A 505 15.28 36.77 -28.36
CA ARG A 505 15.26 37.68 -29.51
C ARG A 505 15.41 36.85 -30.78
N LYS A 506 14.32 36.74 -31.55
CA LYS A 506 14.24 35.79 -32.67
C LYS A 506 14.49 34.37 -32.14
N ASP A 507 15.59 33.74 -32.52
CA ASP A 507 16.00 32.38 -32.11
C ASP A 507 17.23 32.36 -31.17
N GLN A 508 17.57 33.50 -30.55
CA GLN A 508 18.66 33.58 -29.59
C GLN A 508 18.14 33.87 -28.18
N ASP A 509 18.54 33.02 -27.23
CA ASP A 509 18.29 33.20 -25.81
C ASP A 509 19.44 34.02 -25.20
N ILE A 510 19.11 35.23 -24.74
CA ILE A 510 20.06 36.20 -24.18
C ILE A 510 19.86 36.24 -22.66
N ILE A 511 20.93 35.98 -21.90
CA ILE A 511 20.95 36.21 -20.45
C ILE A 511 21.17 37.71 -20.23
N PRO A 512 20.17 38.43 -19.69
CA PRO A 512 20.24 39.87 -19.69
C PRO A 512 20.96 40.39 -18.45
N ASN A 513 21.53 41.58 -18.57
CA ASN A 513 22.12 42.34 -17.47
C ASN A 513 21.48 43.74 -17.39
N GLY A 514 21.86 44.53 -16.38
CA GLY A 514 21.29 45.87 -16.18
C GLY A 514 21.43 46.81 -17.40
N GLU A 515 22.42 46.59 -18.27
CA GLU A 515 22.63 47.40 -19.48
C GLU A 515 21.90 46.87 -20.72
N THR A 516 21.32 45.68 -20.64
CA THR A 516 20.65 45.03 -21.77
C THR A 516 19.41 45.81 -22.15
N LYS A 517 19.35 46.23 -23.43
CA LYS A 517 18.24 46.99 -24.00
C LYS A 517 17.19 46.04 -24.58
N ILE A 518 15.92 46.33 -24.30
CA ILE A 518 14.75 45.58 -24.76
C ILE A 518 14.25 46.19 -26.08
N TYR A 519 13.98 45.36 -27.10
CA TYR A 519 13.44 45.80 -28.39
C TYR A 519 12.06 45.19 -28.67
N LYS A 520 11.43 45.71 -29.72
CA LYS A 520 10.19 45.15 -30.29
C LYS A 520 10.40 43.69 -30.69
N ASP A 521 9.39 42.86 -30.44
CA ASP A 521 9.35 41.41 -30.67
C ASP A 521 10.29 40.57 -29.80
N ASP A 522 10.96 41.16 -28.81
CA ASP A 522 11.62 40.40 -27.75
C ASP A 522 10.55 39.66 -26.91
N ILE A 523 10.86 38.43 -26.50
CA ILE A 523 10.07 37.68 -25.51
C ILE A 523 10.87 37.65 -24.22
N LEU A 524 10.37 38.32 -23.18
CA LEU A 524 10.97 38.29 -21.85
C LEU A 524 10.41 37.12 -21.06
N VAL A 525 11.30 36.28 -20.54
CA VAL A 525 10.95 35.27 -19.54
C VAL A 525 11.17 35.89 -18.17
N ILE A 526 10.08 36.06 -17.43
CA ILE A 526 10.09 36.75 -16.15
C ILE A 526 9.81 35.74 -15.04
N TYR A 527 10.64 35.83 -14.02
CA TYR A 527 10.50 35.17 -12.74
C TYR A 527 9.79 36.11 -11.77
N ASP A 528 8.74 35.61 -11.13
CA ASP A 528 7.87 36.31 -10.18
C ASP A 528 7.74 35.38 -8.97
N GLU A 529 8.42 35.73 -7.88
CA GLU A 529 8.63 34.91 -6.66
C GLU A 529 7.44 34.92 -5.70
#